data_AF-A0A916YU67-F1
#
_entry.id   AF-A0A916YU67-F1
#
_cell.length_a   1.000
_cell.length_b   1.000
_cell.length_c   1.000
_cell.angle_alpha   90.00
_cell.angle_beta   90.00
_cell.angle_gamma   90.00
#
_symmetry.space_group_name_H-M   'P 1'
#
loop_
_entity.id
_entity.type
_entity.pdbx_description
1 polymer ?
#
loop_
_entity_poly.entity_id
_entity_poly.type
_entity_poly.pdbx_seq_one_letter_code
_entity_poly.pdbx_strand_id
1 'polypeptide(L)'
;MFQSTILRHARVAVLAAGALALSGCLFTPGKFTSELVLTKGGKFAFSYEGEISTMGLSQMAKMDQGEPFEAHCMDDEGEVRDCTNAESDEQYGEWEAEQAKDAAEKQQFMKMFGGMDPSDPEIAAKLVDTLKKLRGWEQVSYRGDGIYDVSFKASGVLTHTFMFPIVEDMPPMGYFVSAIPRADGSVKVEAPGFGGDNGGMGPGSMGMMAAMGAMQQQGGEDMAEIVLPDGTFTIRTDGEILTNNTDDGPAMDGKMRVLSWTVDQTSDTAPMALIRLK
;
A
#
# COMPACT_ATOMS: atom_id res chain seq x y z
N MET A 1 12.44 -34.49 -22.74
CA MET A 1 13.05 -34.16 -21.42
C MET A 1 13.11 -32.66 -21.14
N PHE A 2 13.16 -31.78 -22.15
CA PHE A 2 13.22 -30.33 -21.96
C PHE A 2 11.88 -29.63 -21.63
N GLN A 3 10.73 -30.15 -22.11
CA GLN A 3 9.39 -29.59 -21.81
C GLN A 3 9.02 -29.64 -20.31
N SER A 4 9.46 -30.68 -19.58
CA SER A 4 9.10 -30.84 -18.15
C SER A 4 9.77 -29.81 -17.24
N THR A 5 10.85 -29.17 -17.68
CA THR A 5 11.62 -28.23 -16.88
C THR A 5 11.01 -26.83 -16.94
N ILE A 6 10.50 -26.42 -18.11
CA ILE A 6 9.88 -25.11 -18.36
C ILE A 6 8.58 -24.96 -17.54
N LEU A 7 7.71 -25.98 -17.56
CA LEU A 7 6.48 -26.02 -16.75
C LEU A 7 6.74 -26.00 -15.23
N ARG A 8 7.89 -26.54 -14.77
CA ARG A 8 8.28 -26.47 -13.35
C ARG A 8 8.77 -25.08 -12.95
N HIS A 9 9.42 -24.35 -13.85
CA HIS A 9 9.93 -23.01 -13.57
C HIS A 9 8.80 -21.96 -13.59
N ALA A 10 7.82 -22.11 -14.48
CA ALA A 10 6.61 -21.30 -14.50
C ALA A 10 5.78 -21.43 -13.21
N ARG A 11 5.61 -22.66 -12.69
CA ARG A 11 4.89 -22.91 -11.43
C ARG A 11 5.58 -22.31 -10.20
N VAL A 12 6.91 -22.27 -10.18
CA VAL A 12 7.68 -21.65 -9.09
C VAL A 12 7.60 -20.12 -9.15
N ALA A 13 7.57 -19.53 -10.35
CA ALA A 13 7.41 -18.08 -10.52
C ALA A 13 6.02 -17.59 -10.09
N VAL A 14 4.95 -18.30 -10.44
CA VAL A 14 3.56 -17.96 -10.04
C VAL A 14 3.37 -18.09 -8.52
N LEU A 15 3.93 -19.14 -7.90
CA LEU A 15 3.88 -19.30 -6.44
C LEU A 15 4.68 -18.21 -5.69
N ALA A 16 5.80 -17.75 -6.25
CA ALA A 16 6.59 -16.66 -5.67
C ALA A 16 5.89 -15.29 -5.81
N ALA A 17 5.22 -15.04 -6.93
CA ALA A 17 4.43 -13.83 -7.14
C ALA A 17 3.23 -13.75 -6.18
N GLY A 18 2.53 -14.87 -5.95
CA GLY A 18 1.41 -14.93 -4.98
C GLY A 18 1.83 -14.67 -3.53
N ALA A 19 3.05 -15.07 -3.14
CA ALA A 19 3.57 -14.83 -1.79
C ALA A 19 3.96 -13.37 -1.54
N LEU A 20 4.33 -12.63 -2.59
CA LEU A 20 4.70 -11.20 -2.50
C LEU A 20 3.50 -10.25 -2.53
N ALA A 21 2.34 -10.71 -2.98
CA ALA A 21 1.10 -9.92 -2.99
C ALA A 21 0.47 -9.74 -1.58
N LEU A 22 0.82 -10.63 -0.63
CA LEU A 22 0.24 -10.65 0.73
C LEU A 22 0.76 -9.55 1.66
N SER A 23 1.76 -8.77 1.26
CA SER A 23 2.34 -7.67 2.05
C SER A 23 1.83 -6.28 1.68
N GLY A 24 0.78 -6.18 0.84
CA GLY A 24 0.21 -4.89 0.46
C GLY A 24 -0.52 -4.21 1.62
N CYS A 25 -0.07 -3.02 2.01
CA CYS A 25 -0.87 -2.10 2.81
C CYS A 25 -2.13 -1.72 2.00
N LEU A 26 -3.32 -1.93 2.57
CA LEU A 26 -4.59 -1.53 1.94
C LEU A 26 -4.66 -0.02 1.66
N PHE A 27 -4.01 0.77 2.52
CA PHE A 27 -3.89 2.21 2.36
C PHE A 27 -2.44 2.55 2.06
N THR A 28 -2.25 3.46 1.11
CA THR A 28 -0.96 4.06 0.78
C THR A 28 -1.10 5.58 0.87
N PRO A 29 -0.17 6.30 1.52
CA PRO A 29 -0.21 7.76 1.50
C PRO A 29 0.19 8.28 0.11
N GLY A 30 -0.50 9.32 -0.35
CA GLY A 30 -0.15 10.08 -1.56
C GLY A 30 0.59 11.35 -1.21
N LYS A 31 0.10 12.51 -1.68
CA LYS A 31 0.62 13.81 -1.23
C LYS A 31 0.18 14.14 0.19
N PHE A 32 1.10 14.50 1.08
CA PHE A 32 0.72 14.78 2.47
C PHE A 32 1.62 15.76 3.23
N THR A 33 1.08 16.27 4.34
CA THR A 33 1.81 16.87 5.44
C THR A 33 1.35 16.21 6.73
N SER A 34 2.30 15.70 7.51
CA SER A 34 1.99 15.03 8.78
C SER A 34 2.91 15.52 9.90
N GLU A 35 2.33 15.78 11.07
CA GLU A 35 3.07 16.22 12.25
C GLU A 35 2.68 15.37 13.47
N LEU A 36 3.67 14.98 14.25
CA LEU A 36 3.51 14.39 15.58
C LEU A 36 4.19 15.29 16.62
N VAL A 37 3.39 15.94 17.46
CA VAL A 37 3.88 16.66 18.63
C VAL A 37 3.92 15.70 19.82
N LEU A 38 5.08 15.57 20.46
CA LEU A 38 5.28 14.77 21.68
C LEU A 38 5.87 15.65 22.77
N THR A 39 5.19 15.76 23.91
CA THR A 39 5.68 16.60 25.01
C THR A 39 5.98 15.80 26.27
N LYS A 40 6.86 16.35 27.11
CA LYS A 40 7.14 15.83 28.44
C LYS A 40 5.85 15.58 29.21
N GLY A 41 5.81 14.47 29.94
CA GLY A 41 4.58 13.99 30.59
C GLY A 41 3.68 13.15 29.67
N GLY A 42 4.05 12.96 28.40
CA GLY A 42 3.40 12.00 27.50
C GLY A 42 2.19 12.54 26.75
N LYS A 43 1.96 13.85 26.71
CA LYS A 43 0.89 14.40 25.87
C LYS A 43 1.33 14.38 24.41
N PHE A 44 0.41 14.01 23.54
CA PHE A 44 0.65 13.99 22.10
C PHE A 44 -0.46 14.72 21.33
N ALA A 45 -0.09 15.22 20.16
CA ALA A 45 -1.02 15.64 19.12
C ALA A 45 -0.47 15.16 17.77
N PHE A 46 -1.30 14.50 16.98
CA PHE A 46 -0.97 14.02 15.65
C PHE A 46 -1.91 14.67 14.64
N SER A 47 -1.36 15.10 13.50
CA SER A 47 -2.12 15.56 12.35
C SER A 47 -1.63 14.90 11.07
N TYR A 48 -2.56 14.65 10.16
CA TYR A 48 -2.30 14.22 8.79
C TYR A 48 -3.26 14.96 7.88
N GLU A 49 -2.72 15.67 6.90
CA GLU A 49 -3.48 16.38 5.88
C GLU A 49 -2.92 15.97 4.53
N GLY A 50 -3.76 15.42 3.66
CA GLY A 50 -3.29 14.91 2.38
C GLY A 50 -4.15 13.80 1.80
N GLU A 51 -3.53 13.03 0.93
CA GLU A 51 -4.14 12.00 0.12
C GLU A 51 -3.93 10.62 0.73
N ILE A 52 -4.98 9.83 0.79
CA ILE A 52 -4.90 8.38 1.04
C ILE A 52 -5.40 7.67 -0.21
N SER A 53 -4.61 6.71 -0.70
CA SER A 53 -4.95 5.88 -1.84
C SER A 53 -5.26 4.45 -1.42
N THR A 54 -6.21 3.85 -2.14
CA THR A 54 -6.56 2.42 -2.09
C THR A 54 -6.22 1.72 -3.41
N MET A 55 -5.39 2.34 -4.26
CA MET A 55 -5.18 1.97 -5.67
C MET A 55 -4.85 0.51 -5.96
N GLY A 56 -4.18 -0.21 -5.05
CA GLY A 56 -3.96 -1.65 -5.22
C GLY A 56 -5.27 -2.41 -5.46
N LEU A 57 -6.36 -1.97 -4.83
CA LEU A 57 -7.70 -2.51 -5.05
C LEU A 57 -8.29 -2.09 -6.40
N SER A 58 -8.32 -0.79 -6.70
CA SER A 58 -8.91 -0.26 -7.95
C SER A 58 -8.25 -0.82 -9.21
N GLN A 59 -6.92 -1.04 -9.16
CA GLN A 59 -6.16 -1.54 -10.30
C GLN A 59 -6.32 -3.05 -10.49
N MET A 60 -6.35 -3.84 -9.41
CA MET A 60 -6.74 -5.25 -9.49
C MET A 60 -8.13 -5.41 -10.09
N ALA A 61 -9.06 -4.51 -9.76
CA ALA A 61 -10.42 -4.52 -10.31
C ALA A 61 -10.50 -4.12 -11.80
N LYS A 62 -9.54 -3.32 -12.31
CA LYS A 62 -9.46 -2.97 -13.74
C LYS A 62 -8.76 -4.04 -14.58
N MET A 63 -7.72 -4.69 -14.02
CA MET A 63 -7.05 -5.86 -14.62
C MET A 63 -7.94 -7.11 -14.71
N ASP A 64 -9.07 -7.09 -14.01
CA ASP A 64 -10.08 -8.17 -13.95
C ASP A 64 -11.03 -8.20 -15.16
N GLN A 65 -10.95 -7.24 -16.08
CA GLN A 65 -11.56 -7.39 -17.40
C GLN A 65 -10.70 -8.32 -18.23
N GLY A 66 -10.76 -9.62 -17.93
CA GLY A 66 -9.91 -10.65 -18.53
C GLY A 66 -9.84 -10.53 -20.06
N GLU A 67 -8.65 -10.75 -20.61
CA GLU A 67 -8.41 -10.78 -22.05
C GLU A 67 -9.35 -11.83 -22.71
N PRO A 68 -9.98 -11.51 -23.85
CA PRO A 68 -10.79 -12.48 -24.57
C PRO A 68 -9.92 -13.67 -24.99
N PHE A 69 -10.48 -14.88 -24.95
CA PHE A 69 -9.76 -16.07 -25.40
C PHE A 69 -9.31 -15.91 -26.86
N GLU A 70 -8.00 -15.89 -27.07
CA GLU A 70 -7.38 -15.97 -28.39
C GLU A 70 -6.49 -17.22 -28.44
N ALA A 71 -6.78 -18.12 -29.38
CA ALA A 71 -5.96 -19.32 -29.59
C ALA A 71 -4.68 -18.94 -30.35
N HIS A 72 -3.53 -19.30 -29.80
CA HIS A 72 -2.23 -19.04 -30.42
C HIS A 72 -1.53 -20.36 -30.73
N CYS A 73 -1.23 -20.59 -32.01
CA CYS A 73 -0.50 -21.77 -32.47
C CYS A 73 0.74 -21.36 -33.25
N MET A 74 1.87 -22.00 -32.92
CA MET A 74 3.12 -21.82 -33.64
C MET A 74 3.45 -23.10 -34.43
N ASP A 75 4.15 -22.95 -35.55
CA ASP A 75 4.78 -24.07 -36.24
C ASP A 75 6.14 -24.45 -35.61
N ASP A 76 6.81 -25.44 -36.20
CA ASP A 76 8.07 -25.98 -35.69
C ASP A 76 9.24 -24.97 -35.83
N GLU A 77 9.05 -23.95 -36.65
CA GLU A 77 9.96 -22.83 -36.89
C GLU A 77 9.68 -21.62 -35.96
N GLY A 78 8.56 -21.66 -35.22
CA GLY A 78 8.15 -20.61 -34.28
C GLY A 78 7.34 -19.48 -34.94
N GLU A 79 6.84 -19.67 -36.16
CA GLU A 79 5.96 -18.72 -36.84
C GLU A 79 4.49 -18.96 -36.46
N VAL A 80 3.72 -17.88 -36.38
CA VAL A 80 2.29 -17.93 -36.02
C VAL A 80 1.50 -18.56 -37.16
N ARG A 81 0.75 -19.61 -36.85
CA ARG A 81 -0.13 -20.32 -37.78
C ARG A 81 -1.55 -20.44 -37.22
N ASP A 82 -2.48 -20.78 -38.11
CA ASP A 82 -3.84 -21.12 -37.70
C ASP A 82 -3.85 -22.38 -36.83
N CYS A 83 -4.59 -22.31 -35.73
CA CYS A 83 -4.83 -23.45 -34.85
C CYS A 83 -5.77 -24.46 -35.51
N THR A 84 -5.51 -25.74 -35.29
CA THR A 84 -6.50 -26.78 -35.58
C THR A 84 -7.60 -26.78 -34.52
N ASN A 85 -8.79 -27.26 -34.86
CA ASN A 85 -9.92 -27.29 -33.90
C ASN A 85 -9.56 -28.01 -32.60
N ALA A 86 -8.81 -29.11 -32.66
CA ALA A 86 -8.41 -29.86 -31.47
C ALA A 86 -7.44 -29.06 -30.57
N GLU A 87 -6.53 -28.28 -31.16
CA GLU A 87 -5.61 -27.41 -30.43
C GLU A 87 -6.34 -26.21 -29.81
N SER A 88 -7.28 -25.62 -30.55
CA SER A 88 -8.14 -24.55 -30.02
C SER A 88 -9.03 -25.03 -28.88
N ASP A 89 -9.60 -26.23 -28.99
CA ASP A 89 -10.46 -26.82 -27.95
C ASP A 89 -9.66 -27.15 -26.67
N GLU A 90 -8.41 -27.61 -26.81
CA GLU A 90 -7.51 -27.86 -25.68
C GLU A 90 -7.10 -26.55 -24.99
N GLN A 91 -6.68 -25.54 -25.77
CA GLN A 91 -6.35 -24.20 -25.24
C GLN A 91 -7.55 -23.53 -24.57
N TYR A 92 -8.75 -23.69 -25.13
CA TYR A 92 -9.98 -23.16 -24.52
C TYR A 92 -10.27 -23.84 -23.18
N GLY A 93 -10.10 -25.17 -23.09
CA GLY A 93 -10.26 -25.91 -21.85
C GLY A 93 -9.25 -25.50 -20.77
N GLU A 94 -8.00 -25.21 -21.15
CA GLU A 94 -6.98 -24.68 -20.24
C GLU A 94 -7.32 -23.26 -19.78
N TRP A 95 -7.75 -22.39 -20.71
CA TRP A 95 -8.21 -21.04 -20.40
C TRP A 95 -9.42 -21.05 -19.45
N GLU A 96 -10.44 -21.87 -19.69
CA GLU A 96 -11.59 -22.00 -18.78
C GLU A 96 -11.18 -22.51 -17.39
N ALA A 97 -10.22 -23.43 -17.32
CA ALA A 97 -9.71 -23.94 -16.05
C ALA A 97 -8.91 -22.89 -15.27
N GLU A 98 -8.13 -22.06 -15.97
CA GLU A 98 -7.41 -20.91 -15.39
C GLU A 98 -8.37 -19.83 -14.91
N GLN A 99 -9.35 -19.45 -15.72
CA GLN A 99 -10.42 -18.52 -15.34
C GLN A 99 -11.21 -19.02 -14.11
N ALA A 100 -11.51 -20.32 -14.03
CA ALA A 100 -12.19 -20.90 -12.88
C ALA A 100 -11.33 -20.86 -11.59
N LYS A 101 -10.01 -21.05 -11.73
CA LYS A 101 -9.06 -20.96 -10.62
C LYS A 101 -8.95 -19.51 -10.14
N ASP A 102 -8.80 -18.56 -11.04
CA ASP A 102 -8.71 -17.14 -10.74
C ASP A 102 -10.00 -16.62 -10.09
N ALA A 103 -11.16 -17.04 -10.59
CA ALA A 103 -12.44 -16.73 -9.95
C ALA A 103 -12.54 -17.27 -8.50
N ALA A 104 -11.99 -18.45 -8.23
CA ALA A 104 -11.98 -19.03 -6.89
C ALA A 104 -11.00 -18.30 -5.94
N GLU A 105 -9.80 -17.97 -6.41
CA GLU A 105 -8.81 -17.18 -5.66
C GLU A 105 -9.35 -15.78 -5.38
N LYS A 106 -9.99 -15.13 -6.36
CA LYS A 106 -10.69 -13.85 -6.20
C LYS A 106 -11.79 -13.91 -5.16
N GLN A 107 -12.64 -14.93 -5.19
CA GLN A 107 -13.68 -15.09 -4.17
C GLN A 107 -13.10 -15.27 -2.76
N GLN A 108 -11.95 -15.94 -2.64
CA GLN A 108 -11.24 -16.05 -1.37
C GLN A 108 -10.64 -14.71 -0.92
N PHE A 109 -10.03 -13.97 -1.84
CA PHE A 109 -9.49 -12.63 -1.59
C PHE A 109 -10.59 -11.66 -1.15
N MET A 110 -11.70 -11.58 -1.89
CA MET A 110 -12.87 -10.76 -1.52
C MET A 110 -13.39 -11.12 -0.13
N LYS A 111 -13.51 -12.42 0.20
CA LYS A 111 -13.91 -12.85 1.55
C LYS A 111 -12.92 -12.42 2.65
N MET A 112 -11.62 -12.39 2.35
CA MET A 112 -10.58 -11.94 3.28
C MET A 112 -10.63 -10.41 3.49
N PHE A 113 -11.02 -9.66 2.47
CA PHE A 113 -11.21 -8.20 2.49
C PHE A 113 -12.64 -7.79 2.87
N GLY A 114 -13.34 -8.60 3.68
CA GLY A 114 -14.65 -8.26 4.22
C GLY A 114 -15.81 -8.30 3.21
N GLY A 115 -15.62 -8.96 2.06
CA GLY A 115 -16.62 -9.10 1.01
C GLY A 115 -16.82 -7.84 0.15
N MET A 116 -15.85 -6.94 0.11
CA MET A 116 -15.94 -5.68 -0.63
C MET A 116 -15.40 -5.84 -2.05
N ASP A 117 -16.20 -5.44 -3.06
CA ASP A 117 -15.76 -5.38 -4.45
C ASP A 117 -14.95 -4.08 -4.68
N PRO A 118 -13.66 -4.17 -5.01
CA PRO A 118 -12.82 -2.99 -5.20
C PRO A 118 -13.17 -2.14 -6.44
N SER A 119 -14.00 -2.64 -7.36
CA SER A 119 -14.49 -1.89 -8.53
C SER A 119 -15.78 -1.10 -8.27
N ASP A 120 -16.44 -1.31 -7.13
CA ASP A 120 -17.76 -0.76 -6.87
C ASP A 120 -17.69 0.70 -6.34
N PRO A 121 -18.24 1.69 -7.07
CA PRO A 121 -18.27 3.09 -6.62
C PRO A 121 -19.05 3.31 -5.30
N GLU A 122 -19.96 2.40 -4.92
CA GLU A 122 -20.63 2.44 -3.62
C GLU A 122 -19.68 2.15 -2.46
N ILE A 123 -18.60 1.38 -2.68
CA ILE A 123 -17.59 1.08 -1.66
C ILE A 123 -16.79 2.32 -1.30
N ALA A 124 -16.45 3.16 -2.27
CA ALA A 124 -15.76 4.43 -2.01
C ALA A 124 -16.63 5.37 -1.15
N ALA A 125 -17.92 5.48 -1.47
CA ALA A 125 -18.86 6.26 -0.67
C ALA A 125 -19.02 5.70 0.75
N LYS A 126 -19.14 4.38 0.89
CA LYS A 126 -19.25 3.70 2.18
C LYS A 126 -18.00 3.89 3.03
N LEU A 127 -16.80 3.87 2.44
CA LEU A 127 -15.56 4.13 3.14
C LEU A 127 -15.53 5.56 3.67
N VAL A 128 -15.88 6.55 2.85
CA VAL A 128 -16.00 7.95 3.27
C VAL A 128 -16.96 8.08 4.47
N ASP A 129 -18.14 7.47 4.39
CA ASP A 129 -19.13 7.50 5.46
C ASP A 129 -18.66 6.79 6.73
N THR A 130 -17.86 5.74 6.59
CA THR A 130 -17.27 5.01 7.72
C THR A 130 -16.22 5.86 8.41
N LEU A 131 -15.28 6.43 7.65
CA LEU A 131 -14.21 7.28 8.20
C LEU A 131 -14.78 8.52 8.90
N LYS A 132 -15.80 9.16 8.32
CA LYS A 132 -16.48 10.33 8.94
C LYS A 132 -17.14 10.05 10.28
N LYS A 133 -17.47 8.78 10.60
CA LYS A 133 -18.03 8.41 11.91
C LYS A 133 -16.94 8.30 12.98
N LEU A 134 -15.69 8.09 12.58
CA LEU A 134 -14.58 7.89 13.49
C LEU A 134 -14.04 9.23 13.99
N ARG A 135 -13.76 9.32 15.30
CA ARG A 135 -13.15 10.52 15.88
C ARG A 135 -11.79 10.81 15.25
N GLY A 136 -11.56 12.07 14.96
CA GLY A 136 -10.31 12.58 14.42
C GLY A 136 -10.31 12.77 12.92
N TRP A 137 -11.18 12.09 12.16
CA TRP A 137 -11.38 12.35 10.74
C TRP A 137 -12.23 13.61 10.55
N GLU A 138 -11.58 14.77 10.45
CA GLU A 138 -12.23 16.08 10.32
C GLU A 138 -12.81 16.28 8.91
N GLN A 139 -12.11 15.79 7.89
CA GLN A 139 -12.54 15.83 6.51
C GLN A 139 -12.17 14.54 5.79
N VAL A 140 -13.08 14.04 4.97
CA VAL A 140 -12.87 12.90 4.07
C VAL A 140 -13.72 13.13 2.82
N SER A 141 -13.09 13.17 1.65
CA SER A 141 -13.76 13.28 0.35
C SER A 141 -13.11 12.38 -0.68
N TYR A 142 -13.92 11.70 -1.48
CA TYR A 142 -13.43 10.87 -2.58
C TYR A 142 -13.14 11.74 -3.81
N ARG A 143 -11.93 11.64 -4.34
CA ARG A 143 -11.48 12.40 -5.53
C ARG A 143 -11.73 11.62 -6.82
N GLY A 144 -11.72 10.29 -6.77
CA GLY A 144 -11.70 9.40 -7.93
C GLY A 144 -10.53 8.42 -7.87
N ASP A 145 -10.58 7.35 -8.67
CA ASP A 145 -9.51 6.35 -8.82
C ASP A 145 -8.95 5.77 -7.51
N GLY A 146 -9.79 5.62 -6.48
CA GLY A 146 -9.38 5.12 -5.18
C GLY A 146 -8.60 6.12 -4.31
N ILE A 147 -8.56 7.41 -4.69
CA ILE A 147 -7.89 8.49 -3.96
C ILE A 147 -8.90 9.26 -3.10
N TYR A 148 -8.51 9.52 -1.85
CA TYR A 148 -9.30 10.24 -0.85
C TYR A 148 -8.49 11.42 -0.31
N ASP A 149 -9.09 12.60 -0.33
CA ASP A 149 -8.59 13.78 0.36
C ASP A 149 -9.04 13.75 1.82
N VAL A 150 -8.09 13.81 2.75
CA VAL A 150 -8.35 13.63 4.18
C VAL A 150 -7.69 14.70 5.04
N SER A 151 -8.37 15.05 6.13
CA SER A 151 -7.78 15.77 7.26
C SER A 151 -8.07 14.99 8.53
N PHE A 152 -7.00 14.58 9.21
CA PHE A 152 -7.07 13.82 10.45
C PHE A 152 -6.32 14.53 11.57
N LYS A 153 -6.93 14.55 12.77
CA LYS A 153 -6.31 15.03 14.00
C LYS A 153 -6.63 14.13 15.18
N ALA A 154 -5.61 13.77 15.96
CA ALA A 154 -5.76 13.08 17.23
C ALA A 154 -4.92 13.78 18.30
N SER A 155 -5.42 13.84 19.54
CA SER A 155 -4.64 14.33 20.66
C SER A 155 -5.03 13.63 21.95
N GLY A 156 -4.10 13.60 22.91
CA GLY A 156 -4.35 12.97 24.19
C GLY A 156 -3.08 12.75 25.00
N VAL A 157 -3.13 11.75 25.88
CA VAL A 157 -1.97 11.27 26.65
C VAL A 157 -1.63 9.87 26.14
N LEU A 158 -0.41 9.71 25.66
CA LEU A 158 0.10 8.46 25.10
C LEU A 158 0.39 7.47 26.23
N THR A 159 -0.64 6.73 26.65
CA THR A 159 -0.55 5.66 27.65
C THR A 159 -0.36 4.29 27.00
N HIS A 160 -0.84 4.15 25.76
CA HIS A 160 -0.74 2.96 24.92
C HIS A 160 -0.35 3.39 23.52
N THR A 161 -0.05 2.40 22.67
CA THR A 161 0.34 2.63 21.28
C THR A 161 -0.71 3.43 20.52
N PHE A 162 -0.24 4.43 19.79
CA PHE A 162 -1.00 5.12 18.75
C PHE A 162 -0.57 4.58 17.38
N MET A 163 -1.53 4.32 16.50
CA MET A 163 -1.30 3.93 15.10
C MET A 163 -2.26 4.70 14.21
N PHE A 164 -1.80 5.08 13.02
CA PHE A 164 -2.61 5.77 12.02
C PHE A 164 -2.23 5.31 10.60
N PRO A 165 -3.19 5.07 9.69
CA PRO A 165 -4.63 5.04 9.94
C PRO A 165 -5.07 3.72 10.59
N ILE A 166 -6.21 3.76 11.29
CA ILE A 166 -6.96 2.57 11.74
C ILE A 166 -8.40 2.80 11.35
N VAL A 167 -9.01 1.81 10.71
CA VAL A 167 -10.40 1.87 10.26
C VAL A 167 -11.19 0.74 10.93
N GLU A 168 -12.40 1.04 11.38
CA GLU A 168 -13.31 0.07 11.97
C GLU A 168 -13.73 -0.97 10.92
N ASP A 169 -13.96 -2.22 11.36
CA ASP A 169 -14.39 -3.35 10.52
C ASP A 169 -13.44 -3.75 9.38
N MET A 170 -12.20 -3.24 9.39
CA MET A 170 -11.15 -3.70 8.49
C MET A 170 -9.96 -4.29 9.27
N PRO A 171 -9.41 -5.44 8.84
CA PRO A 171 -8.16 -5.94 9.38
C PRO A 171 -7.08 -4.86 9.26
N PRO A 172 -6.23 -4.65 10.29
CA PRO A 172 -5.11 -3.72 10.18
C PRO A 172 -4.07 -4.30 9.21
N MET A 173 -4.19 -3.93 7.93
CA MET A 173 -3.29 -4.36 6.84
C MET A 173 -2.02 -3.49 6.76
N GLY A 174 -1.86 -2.52 7.66
CA GLY A 174 -0.72 -1.60 7.71
C GLY A 174 -1.09 -0.31 8.43
N TYR A 175 -0.09 0.50 8.75
CA TYR A 175 -0.25 1.85 9.29
C TYR A 175 0.85 2.75 8.74
N PHE A 176 0.57 4.02 8.59
CA PHE A 176 1.55 5.02 8.15
C PHE A 176 2.49 5.38 9.27
N VAL A 177 1.94 5.62 10.47
CA VAL A 177 2.68 6.10 11.63
C VAL A 177 2.28 5.28 12.86
N SER A 178 3.27 4.96 13.69
CA SER A 178 3.09 4.41 15.03
C SER A 178 3.89 5.20 16.06
N ALA A 179 3.32 5.36 17.25
CA ALA A 179 4.00 5.89 18.42
C ALA A 179 3.77 4.94 19.60
N ILE A 180 4.83 4.23 20.00
CA ILE A 180 4.79 3.13 20.97
C ILE A 180 5.48 3.60 22.26
N PRO A 181 4.73 3.93 23.32
CA PRO A 181 5.31 4.24 24.62
C PRO A 181 5.92 2.98 25.25
N ARG A 182 7.08 3.13 25.87
CA ARG A 182 7.81 2.07 26.59
C ARG A 182 7.75 2.30 28.09
N ALA A 183 7.92 1.22 28.85
CA ALA A 183 7.91 1.25 30.30
C ALA A 183 9.01 2.14 30.92
N ASP A 184 10.10 2.40 30.18
CA ASP A 184 11.21 3.27 30.57
C ASP A 184 10.94 4.77 30.34
N GLY A 185 9.74 5.14 29.90
CA GLY A 185 9.36 6.54 29.63
C GLY A 185 9.78 7.07 28.26
N SER A 186 10.38 6.23 27.40
CA SER A 186 10.63 6.56 26.00
C SER A 186 9.46 6.20 25.09
N VAL A 187 9.38 6.85 23.93
CA VAL A 187 8.40 6.59 22.88
C VAL A 187 9.17 6.28 21.61
N LYS A 188 8.95 5.09 21.05
CA LYS A 188 9.45 4.71 19.73
C LYS A 188 8.45 5.21 18.70
N VAL A 189 8.89 6.07 17.79
CA VAL A 189 8.09 6.55 16.65
C VAL A 189 8.65 5.92 15.39
N GLU A 190 7.78 5.32 14.60
CA GLU A 190 8.11 4.76 13.29
C GLU A 190 7.02 5.15 12.30
N ALA A 191 7.42 5.56 11.09
CA ALA A 191 6.50 5.92 10.03
C ALA A 191 6.68 5.02 8.78
N PRO A 192 6.37 3.70 8.88
CA PRO A 192 6.64 2.75 7.80
C PRO A 192 5.84 3.00 6.52
N GLY A 193 4.72 3.73 6.56
CA GLY A 193 4.01 4.10 5.32
C GLY A 193 4.70 5.20 4.52
N PHE A 194 5.75 5.83 5.07
CA PHE A 194 6.47 6.94 4.44
C PHE A 194 7.86 6.53 3.90
N GLY A 195 8.14 5.23 3.77
CA GLY A 195 9.40 4.75 3.17
C GLY A 195 9.61 3.24 3.32
N GLY A 196 10.57 2.70 2.59
CA GLY A 196 10.86 1.25 2.55
C GLY A 196 9.71 0.42 1.94
N ASP A 197 9.72 -0.90 2.18
CA ASP A 197 8.76 -1.83 1.56
C ASP A 197 7.29 -1.49 1.89
N ASN A 198 6.99 -1.06 3.11
CA ASN A 198 5.62 -0.71 3.55
C ASN A 198 5.09 0.61 2.97
N GLY A 199 5.99 1.50 2.53
CA GLY A 199 5.63 2.72 1.79
C GLY A 199 5.50 2.48 0.28
N GLY A 200 5.66 1.23 -0.19
CA GLY A 200 5.72 0.93 -1.63
C GLY A 200 7.04 1.32 -2.29
N MET A 201 8.07 1.65 -1.50
CA MET A 201 9.36 2.18 -2.00
C MET A 201 10.54 1.23 -1.80
N GLY A 202 10.31 0.00 -1.33
CA GLY A 202 11.38 -0.96 -1.11
C GLY A 202 11.68 -1.86 -2.31
N PRO A 203 12.74 -2.69 -2.25
CA PRO A 203 13.17 -3.53 -3.37
C PRO A 203 12.07 -4.50 -3.86
N GLY A 204 11.20 -4.96 -2.96
CA GLY A 204 10.10 -5.86 -3.32
C GLY A 204 9.01 -5.16 -4.13
N SER A 205 8.61 -3.95 -3.73
CA SER A 205 7.61 -3.16 -4.46
C SER A 205 8.17 -2.59 -5.76
N MET A 206 9.45 -2.25 -5.82
CA MET A 206 10.11 -1.80 -7.06
C MET A 206 10.17 -2.93 -8.11
N GLY A 207 10.34 -4.19 -7.70
CA GLY A 207 10.23 -5.34 -8.59
C GLY A 207 8.82 -5.53 -9.18
N MET A 208 7.78 -5.29 -8.37
CA MET A 208 6.39 -5.29 -8.82
C MET A 208 6.09 -4.12 -9.77
N MET A 209 6.61 -2.93 -9.47
CA MET A 209 6.45 -1.73 -10.31
C MET A 209 7.15 -1.90 -11.67
N ALA A 210 8.33 -2.52 -11.69
CA ALA A 210 9.05 -2.83 -12.93
C ALA A 210 8.32 -3.88 -13.77
N ALA A 211 7.72 -4.91 -13.14
CA ALA A 211 6.89 -5.88 -13.82
C ALA A 211 5.64 -5.24 -14.45
N MET A 212 4.98 -4.32 -13.74
CA MET A 212 3.85 -3.56 -14.28
C MET A 212 4.25 -2.61 -15.40
N GLY A 213 5.40 -1.92 -15.28
CA GLY A 213 5.92 -1.06 -16.36
C GLY A 213 6.30 -1.84 -17.63
N ALA A 214 6.71 -3.10 -17.49
CA ALA A 214 6.95 -4.00 -18.62
C ALA A 214 5.65 -4.45 -19.31
N MET A 215 4.56 -4.64 -18.55
CA MET A 215 3.22 -4.92 -19.08
C MET A 215 2.60 -3.70 -19.77
N GLN A 216 2.88 -2.48 -19.28
CA GLN A 216 2.42 -1.24 -19.89
C GLN A 216 3.00 -0.99 -21.29
N GLN A 217 4.23 -1.43 -21.54
CA GLN A 217 4.84 -1.36 -22.89
C GLN A 217 4.18 -2.31 -23.92
N GLN A 218 3.30 -3.22 -23.49
CA GLN A 218 2.52 -4.12 -24.36
C GLN A 218 1.06 -3.68 -24.57
N GLY A 219 0.72 -2.40 -24.36
CA GLY A 219 -0.53 -1.81 -24.87
C GLY A 219 -1.67 -1.60 -23.89
N GLY A 220 -1.43 -1.60 -22.57
CA GLY A 220 -2.48 -1.23 -21.59
C GLY A 220 -2.67 0.29 -21.46
N GLU A 221 -3.68 0.85 -22.14
CA GLU A 221 -3.93 2.31 -22.19
C GLU A 221 -4.72 2.91 -21.00
N ASP A 222 -5.09 2.17 -19.96
CA ASP A 222 -5.85 2.73 -18.81
C ASP A 222 -5.31 2.28 -17.44
N MET A 223 -4.02 2.50 -17.19
CA MET A 223 -3.43 2.25 -15.88
C MET A 223 -3.63 3.47 -14.96
N ALA A 224 -4.29 3.24 -13.82
CA ALA A 224 -4.47 4.25 -12.78
C ALA A 224 -3.10 4.84 -12.34
N GLU A 225 -3.04 6.14 -12.10
CA GLU A 225 -1.82 6.85 -11.66
C GLU A 225 -1.21 6.14 -10.44
N ILE A 226 0.06 5.77 -10.44
CA ILE A 226 0.64 5.13 -9.25
C ILE A 226 0.84 6.21 -8.18
N VAL A 227 0.02 6.20 -7.14
CA VAL A 227 0.16 7.11 -6.00
C VAL A 227 1.21 6.56 -5.04
N LEU A 228 2.33 7.28 -4.96
CA LEU A 228 3.43 7.01 -4.03
C LEU A 228 3.46 8.09 -2.94
N PRO A 229 4.04 7.79 -1.76
CA PRO A 229 4.20 8.78 -0.70
C PRO A 229 5.04 9.98 -1.16
N ASP A 230 4.47 11.18 -1.03
CA ASP A 230 5.14 12.45 -1.37
C ASP A 230 4.74 13.50 -0.32
N GLY A 231 5.68 13.99 0.48
CA GLY A 231 5.30 14.93 1.53
C GLY A 231 6.34 15.20 2.58
N THR A 232 5.86 15.64 3.75
CA THR A 232 6.71 15.90 4.91
C THR A 232 6.13 15.25 6.15
N PHE A 233 6.98 14.54 6.87
CA PHE A 233 6.70 14.09 8.23
C PHE A 233 7.56 14.86 9.22
N THR A 234 6.94 15.41 10.27
CA THR A 234 7.62 16.17 11.30
C THR A 234 7.33 15.61 12.69
N ILE A 235 8.34 15.49 13.53
CA ILE A 235 8.17 15.28 14.96
C ILE A 235 8.64 16.53 15.71
N ARG A 236 7.76 17.10 16.54
CA ARG A 236 8.05 18.26 17.40
C ARG A 236 8.04 17.84 18.86
N THR A 237 9.13 18.03 19.58
CA THR A 237 9.24 17.57 20.97
C THR A 237 10.08 18.44 21.90
N ASP A 238 9.67 18.58 23.15
CA ASP A 238 10.53 19.08 24.24
C ASP A 238 11.23 17.93 25.01
N GLY A 239 10.93 16.68 24.67
CA GLY A 239 11.54 15.46 25.21
C GLY A 239 12.91 15.17 24.62
N GLU A 240 13.75 14.44 25.36
CA GLU A 240 15.11 14.09 24.95
C GLU A 240 15.11 13.13 23.76
N ILE A 241 15.68 13.54 22.63
CA ILE A 241 15.84 12.69 21.45
C ILE A 241 17.04 11.77 21.69
N LEU A 242 16.79 10.47 21.83
CA LEU A 242 17.82 9.46 22.07
C LEU A 242 18.44 8.96 20.76
N THR A 243 17.63 8.79 19.73
CA THR A 243 18.06 8.46 18.37
C THR A 243 17.02 8.92 17.36
N ASN A 244 17.46 9.16 16.13
CA ASN A 244 16.64 9.45 14.97
C ASN A 244 17.44 9.12 13.70
N ASN A 245 16.77 9.10 12.55
CA ASN A 245 17.39 8.95 11.23
C ASN A 245 17.09 10.16 10.30
N THR A 246 17.04 11.38 10.83
CA THR A 246 17.02 12.58 9.97
C THR A 246 18.42 12.87 9.43
N ASP A 247 18.53 13.40 8.22
CA ASP A 247 19.82 13.78 7.62
C ASP A 247 20.47 14.97 8.37
N ASP A 248 19.68 16.00 8.66
CA ASP A 248 20.18 17.25 9.27
C ASP A 248 20.20 17.22 10.81
N GLY A 249 19.63 16.17 11.42
CA GLY A 249 19.44 16.12 12.87
C GLY A 249 18.32 17.07 13.37
N PRO A 250 18.19 17.21 14.70
CA PRO A 250 17.14 18.05 15.28
C PRO A 250 17.43 19.55 15.15
N ALA A 251 16.49 20.29 14.55
CA ALA A 251 16.47 21.74 14.55
C ALA A 251 15.76 22.30 15.80
N MET A 252 16.13 23.51 16.22
CA MET A 252 15.46 24.20 17.34
C MET A 252 14.34 25.11 16.83
N ASP A 253 13.15 25.00 17.43
CA ASP A 253 12.03 25.92 17.24
C ASP A 253 11.49 26.34 18.61
N GLY A 254 11.89 27.53 19.06
CA GLY A 254 11.60 28.01 20.41
C GLY A 254 12.14 27.07 21.49
N LYS A 255 11.25 26.44 22.25
CA LYS A 255 11.59 25.44 23.30
C LYS A 255 11.52 24.00 22.81
N MET A 256 11.11 23.79 21.56
CA MET A 256 10.92 22.48 20.95
C MET A 256 12.11 22.14 20.07
N ARG A 257 12.34 20.83 19.91
CA ARG A 257 13.19 20.24 18.90
C ARG A 257 12.31 19.70 17.78
N VAL A 258 12.75 19.87 16.55
CA VAL A 258 12.03 19.50 15.34
C VAL A 258 12.88 18.53 14.56
N LEU A 259 12.34 17.34 14.32
CA LEU A 259 12.86 16.37 13.36
C LEU A 259 11.97 16.44 12.14
N SER A 260 12.54 16.60 10.95
CA SER A 260 11.79 16.70 9.70
C SER A 260 12.36 15.74 8.68
N TRP A 261 11.47 15.02 8.00
CA TRP A 261 11.79 14.16 6.87
C TRP A 261 10.99 14.63 5.67
N THR A 262 11.68 14.89 4.57
CA THR A 262 11.06 14.95 3.24
C THR A 262 10.87 13.53 2.77
N VAL A 263 9.66 13.21 2.32
CA VAL A 263 9.27 11.88 1.87
C VAL A 263 8.98 11.98 0.39
N ASP A 264 9.67 11.18 -0.40
CA ASP A 264 9.52 11.11 -1.84
C ASP A 264 9.94 9.71 -2.35
N GLN A 265 10.02 9.56 -3.68
CA GLN A 265 10.36 8.29 -4.33
C GLN A 265 11.80 7.80 -4.06
N THR A 266 12.65 8.61 -3.42
CA THR A 266 14.01 8.25 -3.03
C THR A 266 14.11 7.83 -1.56
N SER A 267 12.99 7.83 -0.84
CA SER A 267 12.93 7.52 0.60
C SER A 267 13.00 6.02 0.87
N ASP A 268 14.22 5.47 0.84
CA ASP A 268 14.48 4.04 1.07
C ASP A 268 14.23 3.59 2.52
N THR A 269 14.34 4.51 3.49
CA THR A 269 14.18 4.20 4.92
C THR A 269 13.04 5.01 5.51
N ALA A 270 12.12 4.33 6.21
CA ALA A 270 11.05 4.98 6.92
C ALA A 270 11.56 5.94 8.03
N PRO A 271 10.91 7.09 8.25
CA PRO A 271 11.21 7.96 9.38
C PRO A 271 11.11 7.23 10.73
N MET A 272 12.12 7.41 11.58
CA MET A 272 12.20 6.75 12.89
C MET A 272 12.85 7.66 13.93
N ALA A 273 12.32 7.62 15.15
CA ALA A 273 12.92 8.28 16.30
C ALA A 273 12.62 7.55 17.61
N LEU A 274 13.50 7.71 18.59
CA LEU A 274 13.26 7.31 19.98
C LEU A 274 13.39 8.54 20.88
N ILE A 275 12.32 8.87 21.59
CA ILE A 275 12.21 10.12 22.35
C ILE A 275 11.84 9.80 23.80
N ARG A 276 12.65 10.27 24.76
CA ARG A 276 12.36 10.18 26.19
C ARG A 276 11.52 11.36 26.66
N LEU A 277 10.36 11.07 27.24
CA LEU A 277 9.38 12.07 27.70
C LEU A 277 9.31 12.21 29.24
N LYS A 278 10.03 11.34 29.97
CA LYS A 278 10.09 11.30 31.44
C LYS A 278 11.50 11.04 31.91
#